data_AF-A0A2G6FI39-F1
#
_entry.id   AF-A0A2G6FI39-F1
#
_cell.length_a   1.000
_cell.length_b   1.000
_cell.length_c   1.000
_cell.angle_alpha   90.00
_cell.angle_beta   90.00
_cell.angle_gamma   90.00
#
_symmetry.space_group_name_H-M   'P 1'
#
loop_
_entity.id
_entity.type
_entity.pdbx_description
1 polymer ?
#
loop_
_entity_poly.entity_id
_entity_poly.type
_entity_poly.pdbx_seq_one_letter_code
_entity_poly.pdbx_strand_id
1 'polypeptide(L)'
;MNISCEHCGKTLKIPDEKVPRGKAFSVPCPSCKKKISVSPEAAASGRKAAVPRSAGAVEAGDTDNENNGQPAGNPELDFLAEGTRTAIICEHDPRLRAISRKAAESMGFVVVESASPRESLKQIRYHAFHLVVINELFGTRDPEMNHVMNYLAQLPMATRRRIFVCAVTERFRSGDKMQAFNRSVNVLINLEDMNDFGKILNQAILDNENFYRTYLEEFKRLKGL
;
A
#
# COMPACT_ATOMS: atom_id res chain seq x y z
N MET A 1 -20.35 -45.90 -0.38
CA MET A 1 -19.40 -45.24 0.55
C MET A 1 -20.12 -44.50 1.70
N ASN A 2 -19.52 -44.40 2.90
CA ASN A 2 -20.00 -43.55 4.01
C ASN A 2 -19.18 -42.24 4.06
N ILE A 3 -19.83 -41.09 3.92
CA ILE A 3 -19.18 -39.76 3.97
C ILE A 3 -19.85 -38.90 5.03
N SER A 4 -19.08 -38.28 5.91
CA SER A 4 -19.57 -37.33 6.92
C SER A 4 -19.76 -35.94 6.31
N CYS A 5 -20.91 -35.31 6.58
CA CYS A 5 -21.15 -33.93 6.17
C CYS A 5 -20.38 -32.95 7.06
N GLU A 6 -19.51 -32.12 6.49
CA GLU A 6 -18.73 -31.10 7.23
C GLU A 6 -19.60 -30.01 7.88
N HIS A 7 -20.84 -29.82 7.40
CA HIS A 7 -21.73 -28.77 7.91
C HIS A 7 -22.70 -29.21 9.01
N CYS A 8 -22.99 -30.50 9.15
CA CYS A 8 -23.93 -30.98 10.17
C CYS A 8 -23.50 -32.26 10.88
N GLY A 9 -22.33 -32.79 10.55
CA GLY A 9 -21.72 -33.95 11.21
C GLY A 9 -22.42 -35.29 10.96
N LYS A 10 -23.54 -35.32 10.22
CA LYS A 10 -24.26 -36.57 9.94
C LYS A 10 -23.56 -37.41 8.88
N THR A 11 -23.46 -38.71 9.15
CA THR A 11 -22.89 -39.72 8.25
C THR A 11 -23.90 -40.09 7.16
N LEU A 12 -23.54 -39.89 5.90
CA LEU A 12 -24.35 -40.18 4.72
C LEU A 12 -23.83 -41.43 4.01
N LYS A 13 -24.72 -42.39 3.78
CA LYS A 13 -24.42 -43.63 3.06
C LYS A 13 -24.84 -43.46 1.59
N ILE A 14 -23.87 -43.22 0.71
CA ILE A 14 -24.10 -43.04 -0.73
C ILE A 14 -23.86 -44.38 -1.43
N PRO A 15 -24.84 -44.95 -2.16
CA PRO A 15 -24.66 -46.17 -2.96
C PRO A 15 -23.74 -45.93 -4.15
N ASP A 16 -22.88 -46.90 -4.47
CA ASP A 16 -21.78 -46.75 -5.43
C ASP A 16 -22.23 -46.68 -6.90
N GLU A 17 -23.51 -46.91 -7.18
CA GLU A 17 -24.12 -46.84 -8.52
C GLU A 17 -24.30 -45.39 -9.05
N LYS A 18 -24.27 -44.38 -8.17
CA LYS A 18 -24.48 -42.97 -8.54
C LYS A 18 -23.21 -42.11 -8.47
N VAL A 19 -22.05 -42.75 -8.44
CA VAL A 19 -20.74 -42.10 -8.33
C VAL A 19 -20.02 -42.12 -9.68
N PRO A 20 -19.76 -40.97 -10.34
CA PRO A 20 -18.95 -40.93 -11.55
C PRO A 20 -17.51 -41.29 -11.22
N ARG A 21 -17.02 -42.39 -11.78
CA ARG A 21 -15.66 -42.90 -11.51
C ARG A 21 -14.60 -41.88 -11.94
N GLY A 22 -13.78 -41.43 -10.99
CA GLY A 22 -12.57 -40.64 -11.25
C GLY A 22 -12.73 -39.12 -11.30
N LYS A 23 -13.86 -38.54 -10.88
CA LYS A 23 -14.01 -37.08 -10.75
C LYS A 23 -14.66 -36.68 -9.43
N ALA A 24 -14.25 -35.53 -8.90
CA ALA A 24 -14.89 -34.90 -7.75
C ALA A 24 -16.36 -34.57 -8.11
N PHE A 25 -17.30 -34.96 -7.25
CA PHE A 25 -18.72 -34.68 -7.46
C PHE A 25 -19.34 -34.09 -6.19
N SER A 26 -20.32 -33.21 -6.37
CA SER A 26 -21.02 -32.52 -5.29
C SER A 26 -22.45 -33.02 -5.13
N VAL A 27 -22.81 -33.50 -3.93
CA VAL A 27 -24.15 -33.99 -3.60
C VAL A 27 -24.77 -33.11 -2.49
N PRO A 28 -26.04 -32.67 -2.62
CA PRO A 28 -26.73 -31.94 -1.57
C PRO A 28 -27.08 -32.85 -0.38
N CYS A 29 -26.80 -32.39 0.84
CA CYS A 29 -27.09 -33.12 2.07
C CYS A 29 -28.61 -33.13 2.38
N PRO A 30 -29.25 -34.29 2.62
CA PRO A 30 -30.69 -34.38 2.91
C PRO A 30 -31.11 -33.77 4.25
N SER A 31 -30.19 -33.55 5.21
CA SER A 31 -30.52 -32.94 6.51
C SER A 31 -30.31 -31.42 6.58
N CYS A 32 -29.39 -30.85 5.79
CA CYS A 32 -29.08 -29.41 5.86
C CYS A 32 -29.10 -28.69 4.51
N LYS A 33 -29.41 -29.42 3.42
CA LYS A 33 -29.50 -28.94 2.02
C LYS A 33 -28.21 -28.30 1.44
N LYS A 34 -27.12 -28.25 2.21
CA LYS A 34 -25.81 -27.73 1.77
C LYS A 34 -25.04 -28.79 0.95
N LYS A 35 -24.23 -28.34 -0.01
CA LYS A 35 -23.51 -29.19 -0.98
C LYS A 35 -22.24 -29.77 -0.33
N ILE A 36 -21.99 -31.07 -0.53
CA ILE A 36 -20.80 -31.79 -0.04
C ILE A 36 -20.01 -32.27 -1.26
N SER A 37 -18.72 -31.94 -1.33
CA SER A 37 -17.82 -32.37 -2.42
C SER A 37 -16.98 -33.56 -1.99
N VAL A 38 -16.94 -34.63 -2.80
CA VAL A 38 -16.26 -35.89 -2.45
C VAL A 38 -15.26 -36.27 -3.55
N SER A 39 -14.00 -36.48 -3.18
CA SER A 39 -12.90 -36.94 -4.04
C SER A 39 -12.25 -38.20 -3.46
N PRO A 40 -11.91 -39.24 -4.26
CA PRO A 40 -11.35 -40.49 -3.74
C PRO A 40 -9.82 -40.44 -3.56
N GLU A 41 -9.34 -40.88 -2.39
CA GLU A 41 -7.92 -41.10 -2.07
C GLU A 41 -7.45 -42.53 -2.44
N ALA A 42 -6.19 -42.66 -2.90
CA ALA A 42 -5.49 -43.94 -3.10
C ALA A 42 -4.36 -44.11 -2.08
N ALA A 43 -4.32 -45.27 -1.43
CA ALA A 43 -3.40 -45.72 -0.37
C ALA A 43 -1.99 -46.08 -0.90
N ALA A 44 -0.89 -45.67 -0.22
CA ALA A 44 0.00 -46.44 0.69
C ALA A 44 0.80 -47.61 0.04
N SER A 45 2.07 -47.94 0.34
CA SER A 45 3.07 -47.53 1.35
C SER A 45 4.47 -48.09 0.98
N GLY A 46 5.54 -47.58 1.61
CA GLY A 46 6.83 -48.28 1.74
C GLY A 46 7.90 -47.47 2.49
N ARG A 47 7.98 -47.64 3.83
CA ARG A 47 8.89 -46.97 4.80
C ARG A 47 10.33 -47.53 4.78
N LYS A 48 11.37 -46.79 5.21
CA LYS A 48 11.92 -46.64 6.60
C LYS A 48 13.18 -45.72 6.53
N ALA A 49 13.67 -44.98 7.53
CA ALA A 49 13.24 -44.57 8.87
C ALA A 49 14.21 -43.47 9.44
N ALA A 50 13.66 -42.57 10.28
CA ALA A 50 14.24 -41.98 11.51
C ALA A 50 15.44 -40.98 11.43
N VAL A 51 15.54 -39.80 12.07
CA VAL A 51 14.75 -38.88 12.96
C VAL A 51 15.36 -37.45 12.74
N PRO A 52 14.60 -36.33 12.89
CA PRO A 52 14.95 -35.04 12.28
C PRO A 52 15.60 -34.00 13.21
N ARG A 53 16.35 -33.08 12.60
CA ARG A 53 16.78 -31.77 13.14
C ARG A 53 15.64 -30.76 12.97
N SER A 54 15.24 -30.06 14.02
CA SER A 54 14.31 -28.93 13.93
C SER A 54 15.05 -27.63 13.62
N ALA A 55 15.17 -27.33 12.32
CA ALA A 55 15.29 -25.98 11.78
C ALA A 55 14.05 -25.77 10.90
N GLY A 56 13.12 -24.94 11.38
CA GLY A 56 11.85 -24.67 10.69
C GLY A 56 12.06 -23.70 9.53
N ALA A 57 11.94 -24.21 8.32
CA ALA A 57 11.57 -23.47 7.12
C ALA A 57 10.10 -23.82 6.79
N VAL A 58 9.27 -22.80 6.57
CA VAL A 58 7.91 -22.94 6.03
C VAL A 58 7.72 -21.89 4.93
N GLU A 59 7.78 -22.37 3.69
CA GLU A 59 7.03 -21.91 2.50
C GLU A 59 6.03 -23.04 2.20
N ALA A 60 4.91 -22.92 1.50
CA ALA A 60 4.03 -21.88 0.98
C ALA A 60 2.79 -22.65 0.47
N GLY A 61 1.60 -22.04 0.44
CA GLY A 61 0.35 -22.68 -0.01
C GLY A 61 -0.87 -22.03 0.66
N ASP A 62 -1.26 -20.82 0.27
CA ASP A 62 -2.02 -20.49 -0.94
C ASP A 62 -3.55 -20.59 -0.73
N THR A 63 -4.10 -19.48 -0.22
CA THR A 63 -5.42 -18.94 -0.61
C THR A 63 -5.31 -17.42 -0.57
N ASP A 64 -4.33 -16.90 -1.30
CA ASP A 64 -4.32 -15.49 -1.66
C ASP A 64 -5.01 -15.39 -3.02
N ASN A 65 -6.12 -14.66 -3.07
CA ASN A 65 -6.72 -14.25 -4.32
C ASN A 65 -5.75 -13.26 -4.98
N GLU A 66 -4.77 -13.82 -5.68
CA GLU A 66 -3.86 -13.13 -6.58
C GLU A 66 -4.71 -12.44 -7.65
N ASN A 67 -5.02 -11.17 -7.40
CA ASN A 67 -5.14 -10.23 -8.50
C ASN A 67 -3.74 -10.13 -9.13
N ASN A 68 -3.50 -11.05 -10.05
CA ASN A 68 -2.32 -11.20 -10.88
C ASN A 68 -1.70 -9.85 -11.21
N GLY A 69 -0.53 -9.58 -10.62
CA GLY A 69 0.65 -9.04 -11.31
C GLY A 69 0.59 -7.71 -12.04
N GLN A 70 -0.56 -7.03 -12.11
CA GLN A 70 -0.63 -5.71 -12.70
C GLN A 70 -0.42 -4.69 -11.58
N PRO A 71 0.53 -3.74 -11.69
CA PRO A 71 0.33 -2.49 -10.98
C PRO A 71 -1.10 -2.06 -11.32
N ALA A 72 -1.89 -1.63 -10.33
CA ALA A 72 -3.07 -0.85 -10.67
C ALA A 72 -2.47 0.39 -11.33
N GLY A 73 -2.25 0.31 -12.64
CA GLY A 73 -1.66 1.35 -13.43
C GLY A 73 -2.61 2.50 -13.24
N ASN A 74 -2.14 3.55 -12.57
CA ASN A 74 -2.85 4.80 -12.65
C ASN A 74 -2.57 5.26 -14.07
N PRO A 75 -3.54 5.23 -15.00
CA PRO A 75 -3.30 5.59 -16.39
C PRO A 75 -2.77 7.03 -16.49
N GLU A 76 -3.11 7.85 -15.49
CA GLU A 76 -2.62 9.21 -15.26
C GLU A 76 -1.11 9.30 -15.03
N LEU A 77 -0.45 8.24 -14.52
CA LEU A 77 0.99 8.19 -14.25
C LEU A 77 1.80 7.48 -15.35
N ASP A 78 1.18 6.56 -16.10
CA ASP A 78 1.88 5.71 -17.08
C ASP A 78 2.27 6.47 -18.37
N PHE A 79 1.64 7.62 -18.63
CA PHE A 79 1.86 8.44 -19.83
C PHE A 79 2.17 9.91 -19.51
N LEU A 80 3.00 10.16 -18.49
CA LEU A 80 3.41 11.52 -18.16
C LEU A 80 4.46 12.05 -19.13
N ALA A 81 4.24 13.28 -19.63
CA ALA A 81 5.23 13.99 -20.43
C ALA A 81 6.51 14.21 -19.61
N GLU A 82 7.66 14.17 -20.27
CA GLU A 82 8.95 14.36 -19.65
C GLU A 82 9.01 15.76 -18.99
N GLY A 83 9.27 15.79 -17.67
CA GLY A 83 9.25 17.02 -16.86
C GLY A 83 7.95 17.29 -16.09
N THR A 84 6.94 16.44 -16.18
CA THR A 84 5.71 16.60 -15.39
C THR A 84 5.97 16.39 -13.91
N ARG A 85 5.54 17.34 -13.06
CA ARG A 85 5.63 17.21 -11.61
C ARG A 85 4.44 16.41 -11.10
N THR A 86 4.73 15.42 -10.25
CA THR A 86 3.75 14.47 -9.72
C THR A 86 3.59 14.68 -8.22
N ALA A 87 2.35 14.60 -7.74
CA ALA A 87 2.02 14.66 -6.33
C ALA A 87 1.15 13.47 -5.92
N ILE A 88 1.37 12.96 -4.71
CA ILE A 88 0.47 11.98 -4.08
C ILE A 88 -0.10 12.58 -2.79
N ILE A 89 -1.41 12.38 -2.59
CA ILE A 89 -2.13 12.86 -1.41
C ILE A 89 -2.63 11.66 -0.61
N CYS A 90 -2.15 11.58 0.62
CA CYS A 90 -2.44 10.55 1.61
C CYS A 90 -3.27 11.19 2.75
N GLU A 91 -4.56 11.36 2.53
CA GLU A 91 -5.49 12.02 3.45
C GLU A 91 -6.83 11.28 3.52
N HIS A 92 -7.38 11.09 4.71
CA HIS A 92 -8.66 10.40 4.91
C HIS A 92 -9.86 11.34 4.77
N ASP A 93 -9.75 12.57 5.28
CA ASP A 93 -10.85 13.52 5.20
C ASP A 93 -11.00 14.04 3.76
N PRO A 94 -12.14 13.80 3.09
CA PRO A 94 -12.37 14.29 1.73
C PRO A 94 -12.28 15.82 1.62
N ARG A 95 -12.55 16.57 2.69
CA ARG A 95 -12.44 18.04 2.70
C ARG A 95 -10.99 18.48 2.60
N LEU A 96 -10.14 17.97 3.50
CA LEU A 96 -8.70 18.25 3.52
C LEU A 96 -8.02 17.76 2.23
N ARG A 97 -8.46 16.60 1.72
CA ARG A 97 -8.00 16.04 0.46
C ARG A 97 -8.30 16.97 -0.71
N ALA A 98 -9.53 17.50 -0.80
CA ALA A 98 -9.93 18.43 -1.85
C ALA A 98 -9.14 19.76 -1.79
N ILE A 99 -8.90 20.30 -0.59
CA ILE A 99 -8.07 21.51 -0.40
C ILE A 99 -6.64 21.24 -0.89
N SER A 100 -6.04 20.13 -0.45
CA SER A 100 -4.68 19.75 -0.81
C SER A 100 -4.52 19.48 -2.30
N ARG A 101 -5.52 18.80 -2.90
CA ARG A 101 -5.59 18.53 -4.35
C ARG A 101 -5.61 19.84 -5.12
N LYS A 102 -6.56 20.72 -4.82
CA LYS A 102 -6.71 22.00 -5.52
C LYS A 102 -5.43 22.84 -5.44
N ALA A 103 -4.78 22.86 -4.27
CA ALA A 103 -3.50 23.55 -4.10
C ALA A 103 -2.40 22.94 -4.97
N ALA A 104 -2.23 21.61 -4.94
CA ALA A 104 -1.24 20.92 -5.76
C ALA A 104 -1.48 21.10 -7.28
N GLU A 105 -2.72 20.96 -7.74
CA GLU A 105 -3.10 21.18 -9.14
C GLU A 105 -2.84 22.63 -9.57
N SER A 106 -3.13 23.63 -8.71
CA SER A 106 -2.85 25.04 -9.01
C SER A 106 -1.37 25.35 -9.18
N MET A 107 -0.49 24.53 -8.61
CA MET A 107 0.96 24.61 -8.77
C MET A 107 1.47 23.75 -9.94
N GLY A 108 0.58 23.15 -10.74
CA GLY A 108 0.94 22.36 -11.92
C GLY A 108 1.46 20.95 -11.59
N PHE A 109 1.08 20.39 -10.44
CA PHE A 109 1.32 18.97 -10.16
C PHE A 109 0.17 18.12 -10.70
N VAL A 110 0.49 16.97 -11.29
CA VAL A 110 -0.48 15.90 -11.54
C VAL A 110 -0.67 15.14 -10.23
N VAL A 111 -1.90 15.20 -9.70
CA VAL A 111 -2.24 14.72 -8.36
C VAL A 111 -2.87 13.34 -8.43
N VAL A 112 -2.29 12.41 -7.68
CA VAL A 112 -2.86 11.09 -7.40
C VAL A 112 -3.34 11.05 -5.96
N GLU A 113 -4.57 10.63 -5.76
CA GLU A 113 -5.11 10.36 -4.43
C GLU A 113 -4.90 8.91 -4.05
N SER A 114 -4.63 8.64 -2.78
CA SER A 114 -4.61 7.29 -2.25
C SER A 114 -5.59 7.14 -1.11
N ALA A 115 -6.39 6.08 -1.16
CA ALA A 115 -7.39 5.79 -0.13
C ALA A 115 -6.82 4.95 1.03
N SER A 116 -5.69 4.27 0.82
CA SER A 116 -5.11 3.34 1.79
C SER A 116 -3.59 3.47 1.90
N PRO A 117 -3.01 3.38 3.12
CA PRO A 117 -1.55 3.34 3.29
C PRO A 117 -0.84 2.30 2.43
N ARG A 118 -1.46 1.12 2.24
CA ARG A 118 -0.88 0.04 1.42
C ARG A 118 -0.77 0.45 -0.05
N GLU A 119 -1.79 1.12 -0.54
CA GLU A 119 -1.83 1.65 -1.91
C GLU A 119 -0.83 2.79 -2.06
N SER A 120 -0.76 3.72 -1.11
CA SER A 120 0.21 4.82 -1.16
C SER A 120 1.64 4.31 -1.19
N LEU A 121 1.96 3.32 -0.35
CA LEU A 121 3.27 2.66 -0.36
C LEU A 121 3.55 1.93 -1.68
N LYS A 122 2.54 1.32 -2.29
CA LYS A 122 2.67 0.71 -3.63
C LYS A 122 3.03 1.79 -4.65
N GLN A 123 2.25 2.88 -4.70
CA GLN A 123 2.46 3.98 -5.65
C GLN A 123 3.84 4.63 -5.48
N ILE A 124 4.26 4.96 -4.27
CA ILE A 124 5.56 5.60 -4.00
C ILE A 124 6.73 4.68 -4.41
N ARG A 125 6.57 3.36 -4.34
CA ARG A 125 7.60 2.41 -4.78
C ARG A 125 7.73 2.32 -6.30
N TYR A 126 6.62 2.41 -7.04
CA TYR A 126 6.62 2.28 -8.50
C TYR A 126 6.82 3.62 -9.23
N HIS A 127 6.42 4.73 -8.62
CA HIS A 127 6.47 6.05 -9.24
C HIS A 127 7.23 7.05 -8.36
N ALA A 128 8.09 7.84 -9.00
CA ALA A 128 8.76 8.94 -8.35
C ALA A 128 7.81 10.12 -8.21
N PHE A 129 7.42 10.44 -6.97
CA PHE A 129 6.65 11.64 -6.65
C PHE A 129 7.56 12.80 -6.29
N HIS A 130 7.23 13.99 -6.78
CA HIS A 130 7.93 15.22 -6.44
C HIS A 130 7.36 15.84 -5.16
N LEU A 131 6.07 15.66 -4.92
CA LEU A 131 5.35 16.12 -3.74
C LEU A 131 4.58 14.95 -3.09
N VAL A 132 4.69 14.82 -1.77
CA VAL A 132 3.88 13.90 -0.97
C VAL A 132 3.19 14.74 0.10
N VAL A 133 1.87 14.78 0.08
CA VAL A 133 1.06 15.37 1.16
C VAL A 133 0.50 14.22 2.00
N ILE A 134 0.81 14.20 3.29
CA ILE A 134 0.41 13.11 4.17
C ILE A 134 -0.15 13.61 5.49
N ASN A 135 -1.29 13.07 5.92
CA ASN A 135 -1.77 13.25 7.28
C ASN A 135 -1.01 12.35 8.25
N GLU A 136 -0.62 12.88 9.41
CA GLU A 136 -0.02 12.11 10.51
C GLU A 136 -0.89 10.88 10.89
N LEU A 137 -2.21 11.03 10.86
CA LEU A 137 -3.17 9.97 11.21
C LEU A 137 -3.61 9.12 10.00
N PHE A 138 -2.87 9.17 8.88
CA PHE A 138 -3.23 8.42 7.69
C PHE A 138 -3.07 6.89 7.90
N GLY A 139 -4.19 6.24 8.24
CA GLY A 139 -4.32 4.79 8.33
C GLY A 139 -3.80 4.21 9.64
N THR A 140 -3.64 5.09 10.64
CA THR A 140 -3.24 4.78 12.00
C THR A 140 -3.96 5.72 12.96
N ARG A 141 -4.16 5.29 14.20
CA ARG A 141 -4.64 6.17 15.29
C ARG A 141 -3.49 6.83 16.03
N ASP A 142 -2.30 6.27 15.90
CA ASP A 142 -1.07 6.79 16.50
C ASP A 142 -0.19 7.38 15.39
N PRO A 143 0.10 8.70 15.42
CA PRO A 143 1.00 9.36 14.49
C PRO A 143 2.39 8.70 14.35
N GLU A 144 2.93 8.10 15.41
CA GLU A 144 4.26 7.45 15.36
C GLU A 144 4.25 6.15 14.56
N MET A 145 3.08 5.52 14.44
CA MET A 145 2.89 4.24 13.75
C MET A 145 2.52 4.42 12.27
N ASN A 146 2.62 5.63 11.72
CA ASN A 146 2.30 5.88 10.32
C ASN A 146 3.34 5.22 9.39
N HIS A 147 2.95 4.11 8.78
CA HIS A 147 3.83 3.31 7.91
C HIS A 147 4.34 4.08 6.69
N VAL A 148 3.55 5.01 6.13
CA VAL A 148 3.98 5.79 4.96
C VAL A 148 5.05 6.80 5.35
N MET A 149 4.87 7.51 6.47
CA MET A 149 5.88 8.43 6.99
C MET A 149 7.18 7.70 7.37
N ASN A 150 7.07 6.57 8.06
CA ASN A 150 8.22 5.75 8.44
C ASN A 150 8.98 5.24 7.21
N TYR A 151 8.26 4.82 6.16
CA TYR A 151 8.88 4.44 4.89
C TYR A 151 9.62 5.60 4.22
N LEU A 152 9.01 6.78 4.15
CA LEU A 152 9.64 7.97 3.58
C LEU A 152 10.92 8.37 4.35
N ALA A 153 10.90 8.29 5.67
CA ALA A 153 12.06 8.58 6.52
C ALA A 153 13.24 7.63 6.30
N GLN A 154 12.97 6.39 5.89
CA GLN A 154 13.98 5.35 5.64
C GLN A 154 14.50 5.33 4.19
N LEU A 155 13.99 6.20 3.31
CA LEU A 155 14.46 6.25 1.92
C LEU A 155 15.94 6.68 1.84
N PRO A 156 16.73 6.08 0.92
CA PRO A 156 18.09 6.54 0.67
C PRO A 156 18.12 8.03 0.33
N MET A 157 19.14 8.75 0.83
CA MET A 157 19.23 10.21 0.68
C MET A 157 19.21 10.68 -0.78
N ALA A 158 19.70 9.87 -1.72
CA ALA A 158 19.65 10.17 -3.16
C ALA A 158 18.21 10.28 -3.70
N THR A 159 17.29 9.49 -3.15
CA THR A 159 15.86 9.53 -3.49
C THR A 159 15.14 10.54 -2.62
N ARG A 160 15.37 10.53 -1.31
CA ARG A 160 14.66 11.39 -0.34
C ARG A 160 14.79 12.89 -0.65
N ARG A 161 15.96 13.35 -1.12
CA ARG A 161 16.22 14.76 -1.50
C ARG A 161 15.45 15.23 -2.73
N ARG A 162 14.90 14.32 -3.53
CA ARG A 162 14.09 14.64 -4.71
C ARG A 162 12.58 14.73 -4.40
N ILE A 163 12.19 14.38 -3.18
CA ILE A 163 10.80 14.33 -2.74
C ILE A 163 10.56 15.46 -1.74
N PHE A 164 9.57 16.29 -2.00
CA PHE A 164 9.06 17.24 -1.02
C PHE A 164 7.93 16.59 -0.22
N VAL A 165 8.12 16.42 1.10
CA VAL A 165 7.12 15.82 1.98
C VAL A 165 6.48 16.90 2.84
N CYS A 166 5.18 17.09 2.68
CA CYS A 166 4.34 17.95 3.49
C CYS A 166 3.50 17.07 4.43
N ALA A 167 3.67 17.23 5.74
CA ALA A 167 2.87 16.54 6.73
C ALA A 167 1.79 17.45 7.30
N VAL A 168 0.55 16.98 7.29
CA VAL A 168 -0.60 17.62 7.93
C VAL A 168 -0.72 17.06 9.35
N THR A 169 -0.76 17.94 10.34
CA THR A 169 -0.71 17.59 11.77
C THR A 169 -1.76 18.36 12.56
N GLU A 170 -2.15 17.81 13.71
CA GLU A 170 -2.96 18.51 14.71
C GLU A 170 -2.11 19.01 15.89
N ARG A 171 -0.89 18.48 16.05
CA ARG A 171 -0.10 18.58 17.29
C ARG A 171 0.95 19.69 17.23
N PHE A 172 1.43 20.02 16.04
CA PHE A 172 2.53 20.96 15.86
C PHE A 172 2.08 22.21 15.11
N ARG A 173 2.78 23.32 15.37
CA ARG A 173 2.54 24.58 14.67
C ARG A 173 3.00 24.48 13.22
N SER A 174 2.24 25.11 12.31
CA SER A 174 2.63 25.25 10.90
C SER A 174 4.00 25.92 10.77
N GLY A 175 4.87 25.32 9.96
CA GLY A 175 6.22 25.84 9.70
C GLY A 175 7.24 25.61 10.81
N ASP A 176 6.96 24.79 11.83
CA ASP A 176 7.97 24.39 12.82
C ASP A 176 9.06 23.52 12.16
N LYS A 177 10.19 24.15 11.87
CA LYS A 177 11.34 23.51 11.20
C LYS A 177 12.01 22.45 12.05
N MET A 178 12.04 22.62 13.38
CA MET A 178 12.69 21.66 14.28
C MET A 178 11.88 20.36 14.33
N GLN A 179 10.56 20.50 14.46
CA GLN A 179 9.67 19.33 14.45
C GLN A 179 9.60 18.68 13.07
N ALA A 180 9.60 19.47 11.98
CA ALA A 180 9.67 18.92 10.63
C ALA A 180 10.95 18.09 10.42
N PHE A 181 12.10 18.60 10.88
CA PHE A 181 13.37 17.89 10.82
C PHE A 181 13.36 16.59 11.63
N ASN A 182 12.86 16.62 12.87
CA ASN A 182 12.73 15.42 13.72
C ASN A 182 11.90 14.32 13.03
N ARG A 183 10.82 14.72 12.35
CA ARG A 183 9.94 13.80 11.60
C ARG A 183 10.42 13.45 10.20
N SER A 184 11.60 13.92 9.78
CA SER A 184 12.12 13.73 8.43
C SER A 184 11.15 14.19 7.32
N VAL A 185 10.41 15.28 7.56
CA VAL A 185 9.51 15.93 6.59
C VAL A 185 10.04 17.34 6.24
N ASN A 186 9.59 17.90 5.12
CA ASN A 186 10.05 19.20 4.64
C ASN A 186 9.26 20.36 5.26
N VAL A 187 7.96 20.15 5.50
CA VAL A 187 7.09 21.13 6.15
C VAL A 187 6.00 20.41 6.95
N LEU A 188 5.62 21.02 8.08
CA LEU A 188 4.44 20.67 8.86
C LEU A 188 3.40 21.76 8.66
N ILE A 189 2.15 21.38 8.42
CA ILE A 189 1.00 22.28 8.32
C ILE A 189 -0.06 21.81 9.31
N ASN A 190 -0.50 22.71 10.18
CA ASN A 190 -1.54 22.43 11.14
C ASN A 190 -2.92 22.43 10.47
N LEU A 191 -3.87 21.62 10.96
CA LEU A 191 -5.25 21.65 10.51
C LEU A 191 -5.92 23.03 10.58
N GLU A 192 -5.56 23.85 11.56
CA GLU A 192 -6.09 25.21 11.74
C GLU A 192 -5.74 26.13 10.56
N ASP A 193 -4.58 25.92 9.94
CA ASP A 193 -4.05 26.75 8.85
C ASP A 193 -4.37 26.19 7.45
N MET A 194 -5.23 25.16 7.36
CA MET A 194 -5.55 24.51 6.08
C MET A 194 -6.22 25.44 5.06
N ASN A 195 -6.85 26.54 5.52
CA ASN A 195 -7.39 27.56 4.61
C ASN A 195 -6.29 28.27 3.79
N ASP A 196 -5.09 28.42 4.36
CA ASP A 196 -3.92 29.02 3.71
C ASP A 196 -2.92 27.96 3.22
N PHE A 197 -3.32 26.68 3.19
CA PHE A 197 -2.48 25.53 2.81
C PHE A 197 -1.67 25.77 1.54
N GLY A 198 -2.31 26.25 0.47
CA GLY A 198 -1.65 26.49 -0.81
C GLY A 198 -0.54 27.54 -0.75
N LYS A 199 -0.72 28.61 0.04
CA LYS A 199 0.31 29.65 0.22
C LYS A 199 1.49 29.12 1.02
N ILE A 200 1.21 28.44 2.13
CA ILE A 200 2.23 27.87 3.02
C ILE A 200 3.05 26.81 2.26
N LEU A 201 2.37 25.93 1.54
CA LEU A 201 3.01 24.88 0.75
C LEU A 201 3.88 25.46 -0.36
N ASN A 202 3.38 26.44 -1.12
CA ASN A 202 4.16 27.07 -2.20
C ASN A 202 5.42 27.75 -1.66
N GLN A 203 5.29 28.52 -0.58
CA GLN A 203 6.45 29.15 0.05
C GLN A 203 7.48 28.12 0.54
N ALA A 204 7.01 27.04 1.17
CA ALA A 204 7.89 26.00 1.67
C ALA A 204 8.61 25.23 0.54
N ILE A 205 7.94 25.01 -0.60
CA ILE A 205 8.55 24.42 -1.80
C ILE A 205 9.65 25.34 -2.34
N LEU A 206 9.36 26.64 -2.50
CA LEU A 206 10.33 27.63 -2.99
C LEU A 206 11.54 27.75 -2.07
N ASP A 207 11.33 27.75 -0.75
CA ASP A 207 12.42 27.80 0.23
C ASP A 207 13.34 26.57 0.10
N ASN A 208 12.75 25.39 -0.12
CA ASN A 208 13.48 24.13 -0.28
C ASN A 208 14.26 24.08 -1.61
N GLU A 209 13.63 24.50 -2.71
CA GLU A 209 14.30 24.62 -4.01
C GLU A 209 15.48 25.59 -3.95
N ASN A 210 15.30 26.75 -3.29
CA ASN A 210 16.37 27.72 -3.06
C ASN A 210 17.50 27.15 -2.20
N PHE A 211 17.17 26.40 -1.15
CA PHE A 211 18.15 25.77 -0.27
C PHE A 211 19.02 24.73 -1.01
N TYR A 212 18.42 23.93 -1.88
CA TYR A 212 19.16 22.91 -2.66
C TYR A 212 19.64 23.37 -4.03
N ARG A 213 19.39 24.62 -4.45
CA ARG A 213 19.71 25.11 -5.80
C ARG A 213 21.14 24.76 -6.23
N THR A 214 22.13 25.19 -5.46
CA THR A 214 23.56 24.94 -5.77
C THR A 214 23.87 23.44 -5.82
N TYR A 215 23.31 22.65 -4.91
CA TYR A 215 23.50 21.20 -4.91
C TYR A 215 22.90 20.55 -6.17
N LEU A 216 21.69 20.95 -6.56
CA LEU A 216 20.98 20.39 -7.71
C LEU A 216 21.66 20.79 -9.02
N GLU A 217 22.15 22.03 -9.13
CA GLU A 217 22.93 22.52 -10.28
C GLU A 217 24.21 21.70 -10.47
N GLU A 218 24.99 21.51 -9.40
CA GLU A 218 26.21 20.69 -9.45
C GLU A 218 25.91 19.22 -9.73
N PHE A 219 24.83 18.69 -9.17
CA PHE A 219 24.40 17.32 -9.42
C PHE A 219 24.00 17.08 -10.88
N LYS A 220 23.31 18.04 -11.51
CA LYS A 220 22.99 18.00 -12.95
C LYS A 220 24.27 18.01 -13.78
N ARG A 221 25.20 18.94 -13.47
CA ARG A 221 26.50 19.04 -14.14
C ARG A 221 27.29 17.74 -14.09
N LEU A 222 27.35 17.09 -12.93
CA LEU A 222 28.06 15.81 -12.76
C LEU A 222 27.38 14.64 -13.47
N LYS A 223 26.06 14.68 -13.64
CA LYS A 223 25.29 13.64 -14.36
C LYS A 223 25.19 13.87 -15.87
N GLY A 224 25.69 14.99 -16.38
CA GLY A 224 25.62 15.33 -17.81
C GLY A 224 24.18 15.58 -18.30
N LEU A 225 23.30 16.04 -17.41
CA LEU A 225 21.91 16.44 -17.68
C LEU A 225 21.79 17.96 -17.77
#